data_AF-A0A5N3X404-F1
#
_entry.id   AF-A0A5N3X404-F1
#
_cell.length_a   1.000
_cell.length_b   1.000
_cell.length_c   1.000
_cell.angle_alpha   90.00
_cell.angle_beta   90.00
_cell.angle_gamma   90.00
#
_symmetry.space_group_name_H-M   'P 1'
#
loop_
_entity.id
_entity.type
_entity.pdbx_description
1 polymer ?
#
loop_
_entity_poly.entity_id
_entity_poly.type
_entity_poly.pdbx_seq_one_letter_code
_entity_poly.pdbx_strand_id
1 'polypeptide(L)'
;MGIPAHLTCLLRNLYAGQKATVRTGHGTTDRFQIGKGVHQGCILSHCLFNLYAEYVMRNAGLEEAQAGWNIAGRNINNFRCADDTTLMEESKEELKSLLMKVKEENEKVGLKLNIQKTKIMASGPITSWQIDGETVETVADLIFLGSKITADGDCSHEIKRHLLLGRKLMTNLDSILKSRDITLPTKVHLVKAMVFPVVMYGCESWTVKKAEHRKIDAFELCWTVKKAEHQKIDAFELWCWRRLLRVPWTARRSNQSILKEISPGCSLEGLMLKLKLQYFGHLMRRVDSCEKTLKGMTEDEMAGWHH
;
A
#
# COMPACT_ATOMS: atom_id res chain seq x y z
N MET A 1 -1.57 -14.37 28.90
CA MET A 1 -1.33 -14.75 27.48
C MET A 1 -1.59 -16.22 27.17
N GLY A 2 -1.80 -17.13 28.14
CA GLY A 2 -2.22 -18.51 27.83
C GLY A 2 -1.20 -19.36 27.04
N ILE A 3 0.05 -18.91 26.91
CA ILE A 3 1.10 -19.61 26.17
C ILE A 3 1.70 -20.70 27.07
N PRO A 4 1.79 -21.96 26.60
CA PRO A 4 2.45 -23.03 27.35
C PRO A 4 3.90 -22.71 27.73
N ALA A 5 4.27 -23.00 28.98
CA ALA A 5 5.59 -22.67 29.53
C ALA A 5 6.76 -23.26 28.72
N HIS A 6 6.59 -24.45 28.15
CA HIS A 6 7.61 -25.09 27.32
C HIS A 6 7.93 -24.29 26.04
N LEU A 7 6.94 -23.65 25.41
CA LEU A 7 7.15 -22.78 24.25
C LEU A 7 7.89 -21.50 24.63
N THR A 8 7.53 -20.89 25.78
CA THR A 8 8.27 -19.74 26.31
C THR A 8 9.71 -20.10 26.62
N CYS A 9 9.97 -21.28 27.17
CA CYS A 9 11.31 -21.78 27.42
C CYS A 9 12.09 -21.95 26.11
N LEU A 10 11.48 -22.57 25.09
CA LEU A 10 12.10 -22.75 23.78
C LEU A 10 12.47 -21.41 23.13
N LEU A 11 11.54 -20.44 23.15
CA LEU A 11 11.80 -19.09 22.62
C LEU A 11 12.90 -18.38 23.40
N ARG A 12 12.90 -18.49 24.73
CA ARG A 12 13.96 -17.90 25.57
C ARG A 12 15.32 -18.50 25.23
N ASN A 13 15.40 -19.83 25.08
CA ASN A 13 16.64 -20.51 24.73
C ASN A 13 17.11 -20.16 23.32
N LEU A 14 16.18 -19.91 22.39
CA LEU A 14 16.52 -19.43 21.05
C LEU A 14 17.23 -18.07 21.13
N TYR A 15 16.75 -17.15 21.97
CA TYR A 15 17.24 -15.76 22.06
C TYR A 15 18.32 -15.49 23.12
N ALA A 16 18.47 -16.36 24.11
CA ALA A 16 19.44 -16.17 25.19
C ALA A 16 20.88 -16.38 24.71
N GLY A 17 21.78 -15.46 25.08
CA GLY A 17 23.22 -15.61 24.88
C GLY A 17 23.67 -15.69 23.42
N GLN A 18 22.85 -15.18 22.48
CA GLN A 18 23.13 -15.26 21.06
C GLN A 18 24.45 -14.58 20.68
N LYS A 19 25.19 -15.23 19.78
CA LYS A 19 26.39 -14.67 19.15
C LYS A 19 26.26 -14.80 17.63
N ALA A 20 26.74 -13.81 16.90
CA ALA A 20 26.76 -13.80 15.44
C ALA A 20 28.13 -13.42 14.90
N THR A 21 28.34 -13.75 13.64
CA THR A 21 29.50 -13.35 12.82
C THR A 21 28.97 -12.86 11.48
N VAL A 22 29.54 -11.81 10.92
CA VAL A 22 29.19 -11.34 9.58
C VAL A 22 30.19 -11.90 8.59
N ARG A 23 29.70 -12.59 7.55
CA ARG A 23 30.53 -13.05 6.44
C ARG A 23 30.46 -12.01 5.32
N THR A 24 31.62 -11.53 4.90
CA THR A 24 31.78 -10.58 3.79
C THR A 24 32.69 -11.18 2.71
N GLY A 25 32.82 -10.51 1.57
CA GLY A 25 33.79 -10.89 0.54
C GLY A 25 35.26 -10.81 1.00
N HIS A 26 35.53 -10.10 2.10
CA HIS A 26 36.87 -9.91 2.67
C HIS A 26 37.18 -10.86 3.84
N GLY A 27 36.23 -11.74 4.22
CA GLY A 27 36.39 -12.66 5.35
C GLY A 27 35.19 -12.66 6.30
N THR A 28 35.33 -13.41 7.39
CA THR A 28 34.32 -13.51 8.45
C THR A 28 34.77 -12.71 9.66
N THR A 29 33.89 -11.88 10.22
CA THR A 29 34.20 -11.13 11.44
C THR A 29 34.32 -12.05 12.65
N ASP A 30 34.94 -11.56 13.71
CA ASP A 30 34.86 -12.20 15.02
C ASP A 30 33.41 -12.32 15.51
N ARG A 31 33.21 -13.25 16.46
CA ARG A 31 31.92 -13.47 17.11
C ARG A 31 31.61 -12.29 18.02
N PHE A 32 30.48 -11.63 17.80
CA PHE A 32 29.92 -10.62 18.69
C PHE A 32 28.58 -11.08 19.26
N GLN A 33 28.21 -10.54 20.42
CA GLN A 33 26.96 -10.90 21.10
C GLN A 33 25.79 -10.10 20.51
N ILE A 34 24.67 -10.77 20.27
CA ILE A 34 23.40 -10.12 19.94
C ILE A 34 22.69 -9.80 21.26
N GLY A 35 22.51 -8.51 21.55
CA GLY A 35 21.83 -8.06 22.76
C GLY A 35 20.32 -7.85 22.59
N LYS A 36 19.90 -7.27 21.46
CA LYS A 36 18.50 -6.92 21.17
C LYS A 36 18.19 -7.23 19.70
N GLY A 37 16.93 -7.57 19.44
CA GLY A 37 16.39 -7.76 18.10
C GLY A 37 15.88 -9.17 17.83
N VAL A 38 15.16 -9.29 16.73
CA VAL A 38 14.68 -10.57 16.19
C VAL A 38 15.57 -11.03 15.04
N HIS A 39 15.63 -12.32 14.78
CA HIS A 39 16.41 -12.89 13.67
C HIS A 39 15.80 -12.54 12.31
N GLN A 40 16.49 -11.70 11.54
CA GLN A 40 16.12 -11.49 10.14
C GLN A 40 16.23 -12.81 9.36
N GLY A 41 15.14 -13.17 8.65
CA GLY A 41 15.02 -14.45 7.94
C GLY A 41 14.48 -15.61 8.76
N CYS A 42 14.30 -15.47 10.08
CA CYS A 42 13.63 -16.48 10.89
C CYS A 42 12.11 -16.37 10.75
N ILE A 43 11.45 -17.52 10.56
CA ILE A 43 10.00 -17.63 10.36
C ILE A 43 9.22 -17.07 11.57
N LEU A 44 9.75 -17.23 12.79
CA LEU A 44 9.10 -16.77 14.02
C LEU A 44 9.28 -15.27 14.28
N SER A 45 10.30 -14.65 13.71
CA SER A 45 10.68 -13.28 14.05
C SER A 45 9.61 -12.26 13.69
N HIS A 46 8.87 -12.48 12.60
CA HIS A 46 7.75 -11.62 12.23
C HIS A 46 6.62 -11.69 13.27
N CYS A 47 6.21 -12.90 13.68
CA CYS A 47 5.16 -13.08 14.69
C CYS A 47 5.56 -12.49 16.05
N LEU A 48 6.82 -12.69 16.46
CA LEU A 48 7.34 -12.13 17.70
C LEU A 48 7.35 -10.59 17.65
N PHE A 49 7.79 -10.01 16.54
CA PHE A 49 7.78 -8.55 16.39
C PHE A 49 6.34 -8.00 16.45
N ASN A 50 5.38 -8.63 15.75
CA ASN A 50 3.98 -8.21 15.80
C ASN A 50 3.40 -8.30 17.22
N LEU A 51 3.74 -9.34 17.99
CA LEU A 51 3.32 -9.45 19.39
C LEU A 51 3.85 -8.30 20.24
N TYR A 52 5.12 -7.91 20.03
CA TYR A 52 5.72 -6.76 20.71
C TYR A 52 5.07 -5.44 20.29
N ALA A 53 4.85 -5.22 19.00
CA ALA A 53 4.19 -4.02 18.50
C ALA A 53 2.76 -3.90 19.03
N GLU A 54 2.03 -5.00 19.09
CA GLU A 54 0.68 -5.05 19.66
C GLU A 54 0.67 -4.73 21.17
N TYR A 55 1.64 -5.27 21.92
CA TYR A 55 1.81 -4.96 23.34
C TYR A 55 2.02 -3.45 23.57
N VAL A 56 2.88 -2.80 22.77
CA VAL A 56 3.11 -1.35 22.83
C VAL A 56 1.82 -0.57 22.56
N MET A 57 1.10 -0.93 21.50
CA MET A 57 -0.10 -0.18 21.09
C MET A 57 -1.24 -0.28 22.10
N ARG A 58 -1.41 -1.45 22.73
CA ARG A 58 -2.40 -1.63 23.81
C ARG A 58 -2.04 -0.80 25.04
N ASN A 59 -0.78 -0.80 25.44
CA ASN A 59 -0.34 -0.02 26.59
C ASN A 59 -0.41 1.49 26.34
N ALA A 60 -0.25 1.93 25.08
CA ALA A 60 -0.41 3.33 24.70
C ALA A 60 -1.89 3.78 24.70
N GLY A 61 -2.84 2.87 24.95
CA GLY A 61 -4.26 3.16 25.10
C GLY A 61 -4.98 3.48 23.79
N LEU A 62 -4.46 3.01 22.65
CA LEU A 62 -5.05 3.32 21.34
C LEU A 62 -6.42 2.67 21.12
N GLU A 63 -6.73 1.56 21.79
CA GLU A 63 -8.04 0.90 21.70
C GLU A 63 -9.12 1.58 22.55
N GLU A 64 -8.72 2.26 23.64
CA GLU A 64 -9.63 2.91 24.60
C GLU A 64 -9.85 4.40 24.30
N ALA A 65 -9.00 4.99 23.46
CA ALA A 65 -9.12 6.39 23.10
C ALA A 65 -10.33 6.60 22.16
N GLN A 66 -11.16 7.60 22.46
CA GLN A 66 -12.13 8.15 21.48
C GLN A 66 -11.43 8.87 20.31
N ALA A 67 -10.10 8.79 20.24
CA ALA A 67 -9.22 9.42 19.28
C ALA A 67 -9.16 8.60 17.98
N GLY A 68 -9.07 9.28 16.85
CA GLY A 68 -8.98 8.72 15.50
C GLY A 68 -10.08 9.25 14.59
N TRP A 69 -9.96 8.92 13.31
CA TRP A 69 -11.03 9.22 12.36
C TRP A 69 -12.23 8.32 12.60
N ASN A 70 -13.41 8.93 12.77
CA ASN A 70 -14.65 8.17 12.83
C ASN A 70 -15.05 7.74 11.42
N ILE A 71 -14.85 6.45 11.14
CA ILE A 71 -15.22 5.83 9.86
C ILE A 71 -16.33 4.84 10.16
N ALA A 72 -17.56 5.26 9.86
CA ALA A 72 -18.78 4.51 10.06
C ALA A 72 -18.98 3.98 11.49
N GLY A 73 -18.94 4.89 12.46
CA GLY A 73 -19.18 4.57 13.86
C GLY A 73 -18.03 3.83 14.54
N ARG A 74 -16.87 3.73 13.87
CA ARG A 74 -15.65 3.13 14.42
C ARG A 74 -14.50 4.11 14.29
N ASN A 75 -13.81 4.35 15.40
CA ASN A 75 -12.63 5.19 15.40
C ASN A 75 -11.43 4.40 14.90
N ILE A 76 -10.76 4.92 13.87
CA ILE A 76 -9.53 4.37 13.31
C ILE A 76 -8.44 5.40 13.53
N ASN A 77 -7.52 5.08 14.45
CA ASN A 77 -6.39 5.96 14.78
C ASN A 77 -5.02 5.41 14.35
N ASN A 78 -4.94 4.15 13.89
CA ASN A 78 -3.68 3.59 13.44
C ASN A 78 -3.80 2.58 12.29
N PHE A 79 -2.82 2.58 11.39
CA PHE A 79 -2.52 1.49 10.46
C PHE A 79 -1.11 1.00 10.69
N ARG A 80 -0.91 -0.33 10.71
CA ARG A 80 0.36 -0.95 11.09
C ARG A 80 0.74 -2.02 10.08
N CYS A 81 1.96 -1.95 9.57
CA CYS A 81 2.55 -2.97 8.72
C CYS A 81 4.02 -3.13 9.08
N ALA A 82 4.37 -4.24 9.74
CA ALA A 82 5.70 -4.43 10.31
C ALA A 82 6.13 -3.19 11.14
N ASP A 83 7.26 -2.58 10.81
CA ASP A 83 7.79 -1.39 11.48
C ASP A 83 7.14 -0.07 11.04
N ASP A 84 6.41 -0.06 9.92
CA ASP A 84 5.67 1.12 9.47
C ASP A 84 4.37 1.25 10.26
N THR A 85 4.29 2.32 11.07
CA THR A 85 3.07 2.71 11.79
C THR A 85 2.61 4.09 11.32
N THR A 86 1.37 4.16 10.89
CA THR A 86 0.67 5.41 10.57
C THR A 86 -0.33 5.70 11.68
N LEU A 87 -0.24 6.89 12.27
CA LEU A 87 -1.22 7.40 13.22
C LEU A 87 -2.11 8.43 12.50
N MET A 88 -3.39 8.45 12.83
CA MET A 88 -4.38 9.33 12.21
C MET A 88 -5.26 9.96 13.27
N GLU A 89 -5.55 11.25 13.10
CA GLU A 89 -6.36 12.03 14.01
C GLU A 89 -6.98 13.23 13.30
N GLU A 90 -8.04 13.81 13.85
CA GLU A 90 -8.66 15.03 13.32
C GLU A 90 -7.91 16.30 13.75
N SER A 91 -7.38 16.31 14.98
CA SER A 91 -6.61 17.42 15.54
C SER A 91 -5.10 17.16 15.52
N LYS A 92 -4.33 18.23 15.25
CA LYS A 92 -2.86 18.23 15.37
C LYS A 92 -2.41 17.93 16.80
N GLU A 93 -3.11 18.50 17.78
CA GLU A 93 -2.80 18.40 19.20
C GLU A 93 -3.02 16.96 19.68
N GLU A 94 -4.12 16.36 19.28
CA GLU A 94 -4.44 14.96 19.58
C GLU A 94 -3.48 13.99 18.88
N LEU A 95 -3.12 14.25 17.60
CA LEU A 95 -2.11 13.46 16.89
C LEU A 95 -0.77 13.51 17.61
N LYS A 96 -0.38 14.69 18.13
CA LYS A 96 0.86 14.86 18.89
C LYS A 96 0.81 14.08 20.20
N SER A 97 -0.30 14.15 20.92
CA SER A 97 -0.52 13.39 22.15
C SER A 97 -0.41 11.88 21.90
N LEU A 98 -1.07 11.40 20.84
CA LEU A 98 -1.04 9.99 20.43
C LEU A 98 0.39 9.52 20.11
N LEU A 99 1.13 10.31 19.33
CA LEU A 99 2.50 10.00 18.96
C LEU A 99 3.43 9.97 20.18
N MET A 100 3.26 10.88 21.14
CA MET A 100 4.06 10.89 22.36
C MET A 100 3.79 9.67 23.23
N LYS A 101 2.52 9.25 23.40
CA LYS A 101 2.18 8.00 24.11
C LYS A 101 2.83 6.78 23.46
N VAL A 102 2.73 6.67 22.14
CA VAL A 102 3.35 5.57 21.39
C VAL A 102 4.88 5.61 21.52
N LYS A 103 5.49 6.79 21.51
CA LYS A 103 6.93 6.95 21.72
C LYS A 103 7.36 6.48 23.11
N GLU A 104 6.67 6.90 24.16
CA GLU A 104 6.96 6.52 25.55
C GLU A 104 6.87 5.00 25.76
N GLU A 105 5.81 4.35 25.23
CA GLU A 105 5.67 2.90 25.32
C GLU A 105 6.71 2.14 24.48
N ASN A 106 7.10 2.66 23.32
CA ASN A 106 8.18 2.09 22.52
C ASN A 106 9.52 2.13 23.26
N GLU A 107 9.84 3.24 23.92
CA GLU A 107 11.08 3.40 24.66
C GLU A 107 11.19 2.39 25.83
N LYS A 108 10.07 2.08 26.51
CA LYS A 108 10.00 1.06 27.58
C LYS A 108 10.39 -0.34 27.09
N VAL A 109 10.10 -0.67 25.82
CA VAL A 109 10.49 -1.95 25.21
C VAL A 109 11.80 -1.87 24.41
N GLY A 110 12.49 -0.73 24.47
CA GLY A 110 13.79 -0.52 23.83
C GLY A 110 13.72 -0.25 22.32
N LEU A 111 12.54 0.12 21.80
CA LEU A 111 12.36 0.65 20.45
C LEU A 111 12.51 2.17 20.47
N LYS A 112 13.02 2.75 19.36
CA LYS A 112 13.20 4.19 19.23
C LYS A 112 12.46 4.68 18.00
N LEU A 113 11.70 5.76 18.16
CA LEU A 113 11.09 6.47 17.04
C LEU A 113 12.19 7.13 16.21
N ASN A 114 12.19 6.90 14.90
CA ASN A 114 13.12 7.56 13.99
C ASN A 114 12.50 8.87 13.48
N ILE A 115 12.74 9.97 14.20
CA ILE A 115 12.15 11.29 13.89
C ILE A 115 12.48 11.74 12.45
N GLN A 116 13.69 11.46 11.97
CA GLN A 116 14.12 11.82 10.61
C GLN A 116 13.37 11.07 9.50
N LYS A 117 12.81 9.89 9.80
CA LYS A 117 11.97 9.13 8.87
C LYS A 117 10.48 9.40 9.05
N THR A 118 10.08 9.95 10.20
CA THR A 118 8.69 10.29 10.49
C THR A 118 8.25 11.48 9.63
N LYS A 119 7.10 11.33 8.98
CA LYS A 119 6.49 12.37 8.14
C LYS A 119 5.10 12.70 8.63
N ILE A 120 4.72 13.97 8.53
CA ILE A 120 3.36 14.44 8.77
C ILE A 120 2.75 14.84 7.45
N MET A 121 1.49 14.46 7.27
CA MET A 121 0.65 14.92 6.18
C MET A 121 -0.70 15.33 6.76
N ALA A 122 -1.26 16.43 6.25
CA ALA A 122 -2.58 16.91 6.60
C ALA A 122 -3.23 17.56 5.36
N SER A 123 -4.56 17.58 5.34
CA SER A 123 -5.33 18.19 4.26
C SER A 123 -5.36 19.74 4.35
N GLY A 124 -5.17 20.29 5.55
CA GLY A 124 -5.14 21.74 5.81
C GLY A 124 -3.72 22.34 5.91
N PRO A 125 -3.60 23.66 6.22
CA PRO A 125 -2.32 24.30 6.45
C PRO A 125 -1.58 23.66 7.63
N ILE A 126 -0.36 23.20 7.40
CA ILE A 126 0.46 22.57 8.44
C ILE A 126 1.46 23.58 8.98
N THR A 127 1.37 23.85 10.28
CA THR A 127 2.40 24.58 11.02
C THR A 127 3.52 23.63 11.43
N SER A 128 4.73 24.15 11.62
CA SER A 128 5.89 23.35 12.03
C SER A 128 5.58 22.45 13.23
N TRP A 129 6.17 21.25 13.24
CA TRP A 129 6.02 20.27 14.31
C TRP A 129 7.39 19.89 14.84
N GLN A 130 7.49 19.80 16.16
CA GLN A 130 8.71 19.40 16.84
C GLN A 130 8.44 18.31 17.86
N ILE A 131 9.33 17.33 17.89
CA ILE A 131 9.39 16.22 18.85
C ILE A 131 10.80 16.22 19.40
N ASP A 132 10.96 16.29 20.72
CA ASP A 132 12.26 16.37 21.40
C ASP A 132 13.20 17.48 20.88
N GLY A 133 12.64 18.59 20.39
CA GLY A 133 13.40 19.69 19.78
C GLY A 133 13.85 19.44 18.34
N GLU A 134 13.60 18.26 17.77
CA GLU A 134 13.80 17.96 16.36
C GLU A 134 12.54 18.29 15.54
N THR A 135 12.72 18.98 14.42
CA THR A 135 11.62 19.31 13.49
C THR A 135 11.25 18.08 12.66
N VAL A 136 9.97 17.73 12.66
CA VAL A 136 9.44 16.60 11.87
C VAL A 136 9.12 17.07 10.45
N GLU A 137 9.48 16.27 9.45
CA GLU A 137 9.22 16.58 8.04
C GLU A 137 7.72 16.64 7.77
N THR A 138 7.27 17.76 7.21
CA THR A 138 5.90 17.94 6.73
C THR A 138 5.86 17.76 5.22
N VAL A 139 4.97 16.92 4.72
CA VAL A 139 4.90 16.56 3.31
C VAL A 139 3.51 16.69 2.73
N ALA A 140 3.44 17.07 1.45
CA ALA A 140 2.20 17.08 0.68
C ALA A 140 1.89 15.70 0.05
N ASP A 141 2.90 14.85 -0.09
CA ASP A 141 2.76 13.48 -0.54
C ASP A 141 3.80 12.56 0.10
N LEU A 142 3.43 11.28 0.23
CA LEU A 142 4.31 10.25 0.79
C LEU A 142 4.10 8.91 0.09
N ILE A 143 5.15 8.09 0.08
CA ILE A 143 5.04 6.69 -0.33
C ILE A 143 4.80 5.85 0.91
N PHE A 144 3.64 5.22 1.00
CA PHE A 144 3.29 4.29 2.08
C PHE A 144 2.99 2.92 1.49
N LEU A 145 3.68 1.89 1.96
CA LEU A 145 3.54 0.50 1.48
C LEU A 145 3.60 0.35 -0.05
N GLY A 146 4.39 1.19 -0.71
CA GLY A 146 4.56 1.20 -2.16
C GLY A 146 3.55 2.06 -2.93
N SER A 147 2.49 2.55 -2.28
CA SER A 147 1.48 3.45 -2.85
C SER A 147 1.81 4.92 -2.57
N LYS A 148 1.53 5.80 -3.54
CA LYS A 148 1.72 7.25 -3.37
C LYS A 148 0.43 7.88 -2.87
N ILE A 149 0.46 8.38 -1.64
CA ILE A 149 -0.67 9.08 -1.02
C ILE A 149 -0.38 10.57 -1.08
N THR A 150 -1.37 11.35 -1.52
CA THR A 150 -1.30 12.82 -1.55
C THR A 150 -2.31 13.41 -0.57
N ALA A 151 -2.00 14.57 -0.01
CA ALA A 151 -2.86 15.25 0.96
C ALA A 151 -4.27 15.58 0.41
N ASP A 152 -4.37 15.77 -0.92
CA ASP A 152 -5.63 16.05 -1.62
C ASP A 152 -6.35 14.77 -2.12
N GLY A 153 -5.81 13.58 -1.83
CA GLY A 153 -6.35 12.29 -2.24
C GLY A 153 -6.42 12.05 -3.75
N ASP A 154 -5.61 12.74 -4.57
CA ASP A 154 -5.57 12.53 -6.02
C ASP A 154 -4.65 11.37 -6.44
N CYS A 155 -5.27 10.27 -6.87
CA CYS A 155 -4.56 9.08 -7.34
C CYS A 155 -3.82 9.27 -8.68
N SER A 156 -4.00 10.38 -9.40
CA SER A 156 -3.38 10.57 -10.74
C SER A 156 -1.84 10.49 -10.71
N HIS A 157 -1.24 10.97 -9.62
CA HIS A 157 0.20 10.94 -9.39
C HIS A 157 0.70 9.51 -9.14
N GLU A 158 -0.08 8.71 -8.41
CA GLU A 158 0.19 7.29 -8.17
C GLU A 158 0.10 6.50 -9.47
N ILE A 159 -0.99 6.65 -10.22
CA ILE A 159 -1.19 6.01 -11.53
C ILE A 159 -0.01 6.31 -12.45
N LYS A 160 0.34 7.60 -12.60
CA LYS A 160 1.49 8.02 -13.41
C LYS A 160 2.79 7.36 -12.96
N ARG A 161 3.04 7.27 -11.66
CA ARG A 161 4.23 6.62 -11.09
C ARG A 161 4.27 5.12 -11.46
N HIS A 162 3.17 4.40 -11.27
CA HIS A 162 3.09 2.97 -11.60
C HIS A 162 3.25 2.70 -13.10
N LEU A 163 2.68 3.54 -13.96
CA LEU A 163 2.90 3.46 -15.42
C LEU A 163 4.38 3.68 -15.79
N LEU A 164 5.07 4.61 -15.13
CA LEU A 164 6.52 4.82 -15.35
C LEU A 164 7.35 3.62 -14.87
N LEU A 165 7.01 3.02 -13.74
CA LEU A 165 7.65 1.78 -13.26
C LEU A 165 7.43 0.62 -14.24
N GLY A 166 6.20 0.47 -14.75
CA GLY A 166 5.89 -0.52 -15.79
C GLY A 166 6.69 -0.29 -17.08
N ARG A 167 6.85 0.97 -17.52
CA ARG A 167 7.68 1.31 -18.70
C ARG A 167 9.15 0.96 -18.49
N LYS A 168 9.68 1.24 -17.30
CA LYS A 168 11.06 0.87 -16.92
C LYS A 168 11.24 -0.65 -16.99
N LEU A 169 10.30 -1.42 -16.44
CA LEU A 169 10.36 -2.88 -16.48
C LEU A 169 10.27 -3.43 -17.90
N MET A 170 9.37 -2.89 -18.74
CA MET A 170 9.31 -3.25 -20.17
C MET A 170 10.63 -2.98 -20.91
N THR A 171 11.33 -1.91 -20.53
CA THR A 171 12.64 -1.56 -21.10
C THR A 171 13.74 -2.51 -20.60
N ASN A 172 13.68 -2.94 -19.35
CA ASN A 172 14.62 -3.93 -18.82
C ASN A 172 14.44 -5.32 -19.46
N LEU A 173 13.24 -5.65 -19.93
CA LEU A 173 12.94 -6.92 -20.62
C LEU A 173 13.24 -6.87 -22.12
N ASP A 174 13.80 -5.78 -22.65
CA ASP A 174 13.88 -5.52 -24.10
C ASP A 174 14.67 -6.61 -24.87
N SER A 175 15.73 -7.16 -24.29
CA SER A 175 16.50 -8.26 -24.89
C SER A 175 15.64 -9.53 -25.07
N ILE A 176 14.84 -9.87 -24.06
CA ILE A 176 13.95 -11.03 -24.06
C ILE A 176 12.79 -10.81 -25.04
N LEU A 177 12.15 -9.65 -24.99
CA LEU A 177 11.02 -9.32 -25.88
C LEU A 177 11.48 -9.25 -27.36
N LYS A 178 12.74 -8.88 -27.60
CA LYS A 178 13.37 -8.84 -28.93
C LYS A 178 14.06 -10.15 -29.37
N SER A 179 14.11 -11.19 -28.54
CA SER A 179 14.61 -12.50 -29.01
C SER A 179 13.67 -13.07 -30.08
N ARG A 180 14.21 -13.76 -31.09
CA ARG A 180 13.40 -14.51 -32.07
C ARG A 180 13.10 -15.94 -31.59
N ASP A 181 13.83 -16.42 -30.59
CA ASP A 181 13.75 -17.78 -30.07
C ASP A 181 12.56 -17.97 -29.11
N ILE A 182 11.99 -16.86 -28.63
CA ILE A 182 10.84 -16.86 -27.72
C ILE A 182 9.57 -16.55 -28.51
N THR A 183 8.57 -17.43 -28.36
CA THR A 183 7.27 -17.30 -29.03
C THR A 183 6.49 -16.08 -28.54
N LEU A 184 5.62 -15.54 -29.40
CA LEU A 184 4.76 -14.41 -29.05
C LEU A 184 3.87 -14.70 -27.81
N PRO A 185 3.17 -15.85 -27.70
CA PRO A 185 2.37 -16.17 -26.52
C PRO A 185 3.18 -16.16 -25.22
N THR A 186 4.40 -16.71 -25.21
CA THR A 186 5.28 -16.69 -24.04
C THR A 186 5.65 -15.25 -23.65
N LYS A 187 5.93 -14.38 -24.62
CA LYS A 187 6.23 -12.97 -24.32
C LYS A 187 5.02 -12.20 -23.79
N VAL A 188 3.83 -12.45 -24.34
CA VAL A 188 2.57 -11.89 -23.80
C VAL A 188 2.39 -12.32 -22.35
N HIS A 189 2.65 -13.61 -22.04
CA HIS A 189 2.58 -14.12 -20.68
C HIS A 189 3.59 -13.42 -19.75
N LEU A 190 4.84 -13.22 -20.19
CA LEU A 190 5.85 -12.51 -19.42
C LEU A 190 5.43 -11.06 -19.08
N VAL A 191 4.89 -10.32 -20.06
CA VAL A 191 4.40 -8.96 -19.81
C VAL A 191 3.28 -8.97 -18.78
N LYS A 192 2.31 -9.88 -18.91
CA LYS A 192 1.21 -10.02 -17.94
C LYS A 192 1.65 -10.48 -16.56
N ALA A 193 2.69 -11.28 -16.46
CA ALA A 193 3.17 -11.83 -15.20
C ALA A 193 4.15 -10.89 -14.46
N MET A 194 4.90 -10.06 -15.20
CA MET A 194 5.94 -9.22 -14.61
C MET A 194 5.59 -7.74 -14.61
N VAL A 195 4.99 -7.23 -15.69
CA VAL A 195 4.78 -5.79 -15.90
C VAL A 195 3.43 -5.34 -15.38
N PHE A 196 2.37 -6.06 -15.72
CA PHE A 196 1.03 -5.67 -15.31
C PHE A 196 0.85 -5.63 -13.79
N PRO A 197 1.38 -6.58 -12.99
CA PRO A 197 1.26 -6.49 -11.53
C PRO A 197 1.92 -5.25 -10.94
N VAL A 198 3.03 -4.78 -11.52
CA VAL A 198 3.70 -3.53 -11.08
C VAL A 198 2.81 -2.32 -11.37
N VAL A 199 2.08 -2.32 -12.48
CA VAL A 199 1.20 -1.21 -12.86
C VAL A 199 -0.10 -1.22 -12.06
N MET A 200 -0.63 -2.39 -11.76
CA MET A 200 -1.91 -2.57 -11.07
C MET A 200 -1.78 -2.57 -9.54
N TYR A 201 -0.56 -2.52 -9.00
CA TYR A 201 -0.34 -2.52 -7.56
C TYR A 201 -1.07 -1.36 -6.88
N GLY A 202 -1.91 -1.67 -5.90
CA GLY A 202 -2.71 -0.68 -5.16
C GLY A 202 -3.88 -0.10 -5.95
N CYS A 203 -4.21 -0.63 -7.14
CA CYS A 203 -5.29 -0.05 -7.94
C CYS A 203 -6.66 -0.12 -7.26
N GLU A 204 -6.84 -1.03 -6.30
CA GLU A 204 -8.04 -1.19 -5.49
C GLU A 204 -8.35 0.04 -4.64
N SER A 205 -7.33 0.80 -4.21
CA SER A 205 -7.49 2.01 -3.39
C SER A 205 -7.63 3.29 -4.21
N TRP A 206 -7.49 3.24 -5.54
CA TRP A 206 -7.56 4.44 -6.37
C TRP A 206 -8.98 4.99 -6.42
N THR A 207 -9.17 6.12 -5.73
CA THR A 207 -10.42 6.84 -5.61
C THR A 207 -10.90 7.37 -6.95
N VAL A 208 -12.17 7.13 -7.22
CA VAL A 208 -12.89 7.73 -8.35
C VAL A 208 -13.40 9.10 -7.88
N LYS A 209 -12.63 10.16 -8.11
CA LYS A 209 -13.14 11.52 -7.86
C LYS A 209 -14.34 11.77 -8.78
N LYS A 210 -15.49 12.09 -8.21
CA LYS A 210 -16.64 12.67 -8.92
C LYS A 210 -16.23 14.08 -9.37
N ALA A 211 -15.71 14.22 -10.58
CA ALA A 211 -15.67 15.53 -11.20
C ALA A 211 -17.13 15.98 -11.39
N GLU A 212 -17.47 17.17 -10.93
CA GLU A 212 -18.80 17.77 -10.98
C GLU A 212 -19.52 17.41 -12.29
N HIS A 213 -20.54 16.55 -12.22
CA HIS A 213 -21.49 16.36 -13.31
C HIS A 213 -22.91 16.33 -12.78
N ARG A 214 -23.67 17.32 -13.25
CA ARG A 214 -25.12 17.38 -13.21
C ARG A 214 -25.70 16.12 -13.85
N LYS A 215 -26.65 15.50 -13.14
CA LYS A 215 -27.70 14.60 -13.65
C LYS A 215 -27.26 13.57 -14.70
N ILE A 216 -26.58 12.50 -14.28
CA ILE A 216 -26.70 11.17 -14.89
C ILE A 216 -26.68 10.15 -13.74
N ASP A 217 -27.37 9.04 -13.90
CA ASP A 217 -27.85 8.15 -12.84
C ASP A 217 -26.76 7.54 -11.93
N ALA A 218 -27.17 7.30 -10.68
CA ALA A 218 -26.33 6.91 -9.54
C ALA A 218 -25.64 5.53 -9.65
N PHE A 219 -25.78 4.82 -10.77
CA PHE A 219 -25.11 3.53 -11.02
C PHE A 219 -23.95 3.61 -12.02
N GLU A 220 -23.95 4.59 -12.94
CA GLU A 220 -22.84 4.80 -13.90
C GLU A 220 -21.73 5.71 -13.35
N LEU A 221 -22.03 6.53 -12.33
CA LEU A 221 -21.12 7.54 -11.78
C LEU A 221 -20.01 7.00 -10.87
N CYS A 222 -20.06 5.73 -10.47
CA CYS A 222 -19.00 5.09 -9.68
C CYS A 222 -17.80 4.65 -10.56
N TRP A 223 -17.97 4.64 -11.89
CA TRP A 223 -17.07 3.97 -12.82
C TRP A 223 -16.20 4.88 -13.69
N THR A 224 -16.20 6.18 -13.41
CA THR A 224 -15.35 7.15 -14.12
C THR A 224 -14.13 7.49 -13.28
N VAL A 225 -13.23 6.52 -13.05
CA VAL A 225 -11.80 6.88 -12.95
C VAL A 225 -11.57 7.78 -14.16
N LYS A 226 -11.19 9.05 -13.94
CA LYS A 226 -11.29 10.14 -14.93
C LYS A 226 -10.96 9.61 -16.33
N LYS A 227 -11.79 9.87 -17.35
CA LYS A 227 -11.57 9.44 -18.75
C LYS A 227 -10.10 9.59 -19.21
N ALA A 228 -9.42 10.64 -18.73
CA ALA A 228 -8.00 10.89 -18.97
C ALA A 228 -7.05 9.83 -18.34
N GLU A 229 -7.33 9.32 -17.15
CA GLU A 229 -6.53 8.25 -16.52
C GLU A 229 -6.77 6.89 -17.20
N HIS A 230 -8.02 6.56 -17.57
CA HIS A 230 -8.29 5.38 -18.40
C HIS A 230 -7.51 5.45 -19.72
N GLN A 231 -7.53 6.61 -20.39
CA GLN A 231 -6.75 6.82 -21.61
C GLN A 231 -5.25 6.60 -21.40
N LYS A 232 -4.69 6.94 -20.23
CA LYS A 232 -3.27 6.68 -19.93
C LYS A 232 -3.00 5.20 -19.73
N ILE A 233 -3.90 4.46 -19.08
CA ILE A 233 -3.81 3.02 -18.86
C ILE A 233 -3.91 2.28 -20.21
N ASP A 234 -4.90 2.63 -21.03
CA ASP A 234 -5.06 2.08 -22.39
C ASP A 234 -3.88 2.40 -23.28
N ALA A 235 -3.40 3.65 -23.25
CA ALA A 235 -2.23 4.06 -24.01
C ALA A 235 -0.98 3.29 -23.57
N PHE A 236 -0.84 2.99 -22.28
CA PHE A 236 0.24 2.16 -21.77
C PHE A 236 0.13 0.71 -22.22
N GLU A 237 -1.05 0.10 -22.11
CA GLU A 237 -1.28 -1.27 -22.60
C GLU A 237 -0.95 -1.38 -24.09
N LEU A 238 -1.49 -0.48 -24.90
CA LEU A 238 -1.24 -0.43 -26.33
C LEU A 238 0.22 -0.16 -26.66
N TRP A 239 0.90 0.67 -25.86
CA TRP A 239 2.34 0.89 -26.00
C TRP A 239 3.12 -0.41 -25.72
N CYS A 240 2.75 -1.18 -24.71
CA CYS A 240 3.35 -2.48 -24.40
C CYS A 240 3.22 -3.45 -25.59
N TRP A 241 2.01 -3.57 -26.13
CA TRP A 241 1.70 -4.45 -27.27
C TRP A 241 2.39 -4.04 -28.55
N ARG A 242 2.42 -2.74 -28.88
CA ARG A 242 3.17 -2.24 -30.03
C ARG A 242 4.67 -2.51 -29.91
N ARG A 243 5.21 -2.32 -28.71
CA ARG A 243 6.63 -2.61 -28.44
C ARG A 243 6.93 -4.09 -28.61
N LEU A 244 6.06 -4.96 -28.11
CA LEU A 244 6.15 -6.42 -28.24
C LEU A 244 6.21 -6.85 -29.72
N LEU A 245 5.31 -6.29 -30.54
CA LEU A 245 5.21 -6.55 -31.98
C LEU A 245 6.24 -5.78 -32.81
N ARG A 246 7.07 -4.94 -32.18
CA ARG A 246 8.04 -4.05 -32.83
C ARG A 246 7.42 -3.17 -33.91
N VAL A 247 6.18 -2.75 -33.71
CA VAL A 247 5.48 -1.88 -34.65
C VAL A 247 6.01 -0.46 -34.52
N PRO A 248 6.68 0.09 -35.55
CA PRO A 248 7.15 1.47 -35.50
C PRO A 248 5.96 2.42 -35.55
N TRP A 249 6.13 3.63 -35.01
CA TRP A 249 5.06 4.64 -34.98
C TRP A 249 4.60 5.05 -36.40
N THR A 250 5.47 4.92 -37.41
CA THR A 250 5.20 5.23 -38.83
C THR A 250 4.30 4.21 -39.53
N ALA A 251 4.13 3.01 -38.97
CA ALA A 251 3.40 1.92 -39.64
C ALA A 251 1.88 2.15 -39.72
N ARG A 252 1.34 3.23 -39.12
CA ARG A 252 -0.10 3.60 -39.13
C ARG A 252 -1.06 2.44 -38.83
N ARG A 253 -0.63 1.43 -38.04
CA ARG A 253 -1.47 0.29 -37.64
C ARG A 253 -2.52 0.71 -36.61
N SER A 254 -3.77 0.31 -36.84
CA SER A 254 -4.88 0.58 -35.94
C SER A 254 -4.73 -0.18 -34.60
N ASN A 255 -5.24 0.42 -33.51
CA ASN A 255 -5.27 -0.23 -32.19
C ASN A 255 -5.98 -1.58 -32.23
N GLN A 256 -7.09 -1.67 -32.96
CA GLN A 256 -7.86 -2.90 -33.11
C GLN A 256 -7.06 -4.02 -33.79
N SER A 257 -6.24 -3.70 -34.80
CA SER A 257 -5.38 -4.70 -35.45
C SER A 257 -4.33 -5.26 -34.49
N ILE A 258 -3.72 -4.40 -33.66
CA ILE A 258 -2.76 -4.82 -32.62
C ILE A 258 -3.43 -5.73 -31.60
N LEU A 259 -4.61 -5.35 -31.10
CA LEU A 259 -5.34 -6.14 -30.10
C LEU A 259 -5.83 -7.48 -30.64
N LYS A 260 -6.25 -7.55 -31.92
CA LYS A 260 -6.63 -8.80 -32.58
C LYS A 260 -5.44 -9.76 -32.71
N GLU A 261 -4.25 -9.24 -33.01
CA GLU A 261 -3.03 -10.04 -33.16
C GLU A 261 -2.51 -10.55 -31.81
N ILE A 262 -2.48 -9.71 -30.77
CA ILE A 262 -2.06 -10.12 -29.43
C ILE A 262 -3.08 -11.03 -28.76
N SER A 263 -4.38 -10.76 -28.96
CA SER A 263 -5.51 -11.41 -28.30
C SER A 263 -5.27 -11.61 -26.79
N PRO A 264 -5.15 -10.52 -26.01
CA PRO A 264 -4.77 -10.62 -24.60
C PRO A 264 -5.89 -11.23 -23.72
N GLY A 265 -7.07 -11.54 -24.25
CA GLY A 265 -8.19 -12.12 -23.50
C GLY A 265 -8.92 -11.13 -22.58
N CYS A 266 -8.18 -10.29 -21.84
CA CYS A 266 -8.70 -9.20 -21.02
C CYS A 266 -7.78 -7.98 -21.14
N SER A 267 -8.35 -6.77 -21.16
CA SER A 267 -7.58 -5.53 -21.12
C SER A 267 -6.94 -5.33 -19.74
N LEU A 268 -5.93 -4.45 -19.67
CA LEU A 268 -5.31 -4.07 -18.41
C LEU A 268 -6.34 -3.44 -17.47
N GLU A 269 -7.20 -2.56 -17.99
CA GLU A 269 -8.33 -1.99 -17.26
C GLU A 269 -9.28 -3.07 -16.73
N GLY A 270 -9.63 -4.07 -17.56
CA GLY A 270 -10.50 -5.17 -17.15
C GLY A 270 -9.89 -6.01 -16.03
N LEU A 271 -8.56 -6.19 -16.02
CA LEU A 271 -7.86 -6.85 -14.91
C LEU A 271 -7.90 -6.00 -13.63
N MET A 272 -7.73 -4.68 -13.74
CA MET A 272 -7.80 -3.77 -12.59
C MET A 272 -9.20 -3.70 -12.00
N LEU A 273 -10.23 -3.68 -12.84
CA LEU A 273 -11.60 -3.81 -12.40
C LEU A 273 -11.81 -5.13 -11.63
N LYS A 274 -11.32 -6.23 -12.19
CA LYS A 274 -11.46 -7.54 -11.55
C LYS A 274 -10.85 -7.54 -10.15
N LEU A 275 -9.67 -6.92 -9.97
CA LEU A 275 -9.04 -6.76 -8.66
C LEU A 275 -9.90 -5.91 -7.72
N LYS A 276 -10.40 -4.76 -8.18
CA LYS A 276 -11.33 -3.92 -7.40
C LYS A 276 -12.57 -4.69 -6.93
N LEU A 277 -13.19 -5.46 -7.83
CA LEU A 277 -14.38 -6.27 -7.50
C LEU A 277 -14.06 -7.44 -6.57
N GLN A 278 -12.90 -8.08 -6.73
CA GLN A 278 -12.45 -9.15 -5.84
C GLN A 278 -12.17 -8.63 -4.44
N TYR A 279 -11.49 -7.48 -4.33
CA TYR A 279 -11.26 -6.79 -3.07
C TYR A 279 -12.59 -6.42 -2.42
N PHE A 280 -13.48 -5.75 -3.16
CA PHE A 280 -14.83 -5.44 -2.68
C PHE A 280 -15.58 -6.69 -2.18
N GLY A 281 -15.55 -7.78 -2.94
CA GLY A 281 -16.18 -9.04 -2.52
C GLY A 281 -15.53 -9.68 -1.29
N HIS A 282 -14.22 -9.51 -1.10
CA HIS A 282 -13.54 -9.92 0.14
C HIS A 282 -14.05 -9.11 1.34
N LEU A 283 -14.16 -7.79 1.19
CA LEU A 283 -14.67 -6.89 2.22
C LEU A 283 -16.12 -7.22 2.62
N MET A 284 -16.99 -7.46 1.64
CA MET A 284 -18.40 -7.80 1.88
C MET A 284 -18.59 -9.16 2.58
N ARG A 285 -17.64 -10.08 2.51
CA ARG A 285 -17.72 -11.36 3.24
C ARG A 285 -17.28 -11.25 4.70
N ARG A 286 -16.55 -10.20 5.07
CA ARG A 286 -16.08 -10.03 6.45
C ARG A 286 -17.27 -9.60 7.33
N VAL A 287 -17.53 -10.35 8.40
CA VAL A 287 -18.68 -10.10 9.30
C VAL A 287 -18.55 -8.74 10.00
N ASP A 288 -17.32 -8.33 10.34
CA ASP A 288 -17.01 -7.10 11.07
C ASP A 288 -16.23 -6.05 10.24
N SER A 289 -16.48 -5.91 8.93
CA SER A 289 -15.83 -4.87 8.11
C SER A 289 -16.40 -3.47 8.44
N CYS A 290 -15.53 -2.49 8.71
CA CYS A 290 -15.93 -1.07 8.83
C CYS A 290 -16.63 -0.53 7.57
N GLU A 291 -16.37 -1.14 6.41
CA GLU A 291 -16.94 -0.71 5.13
C GLU A 291 -18.37 -1.20 4.91
N LYS A 292 -18.82 -2.24 5.61
CA LYS A 292 -20.25 -2.58 5.67
C LYS A 292 -21.04 -1.51 6.41
N THR A 293 -20.47 -1.00 7.51
CA THR A 293 -21.09 0.07 8.29
C THR A 293 -21.11 1.38 7.50
N LEU A 294 -20.07 1.67 6.70
CA LEU A 294 -20.05 2.82 5.76
C LEU A 294 -21.22 2.77 4.77
N LYS A 295 -21.62 1.56 4.33
CA LYS A 295 -22.76 1.39 3.43
C LYS A 295 -24.13 1.47 4.11
N GLY A 296 -24.27 0.91 5.32
CA GLY A 296 -25.50 1.05 6.11
C GLY A 296 -25.84 2.52 6.37
N MET A 297 -24.83 3.36 6.64
CA MET A 297 -25.02 4.81 6.76
C MET A 297 -25.49 5.47 5.46
N THR A 298 -24.94 5.09 4.29
CA THR A 298 -25.43 5.63 3.01
C THR A 298 -26.82 5.14 2.62
N GLU A 299 -27.24 3.95 3.07
CA GLU A 299 -28.60 3.43 2.85
C GLU A 299 -29.62 4.08 3.81
N ASP A 300 -29.26 4.30 5.09
CA ASP A 300 -30.10 4.99 6.07
C ASP A 300 -30.20 6.51 5.79
N GLU A 301 -29.12 7.14 5.30
CA GLU A 301 -29.17 8.52 4.79
C GLU A 301 -30.02 8.66 3.51
N MET A 302 -30.24 7.58 2.75
CA MET A 302 -31.21 7.57 1.65
C MET A 302 -32.65 7.30 2.11
N ALA A 303 -32.84 6.54 3.19
CA ALA A 303 -34.16 6.31 3.79
C ALA A 303 -34.71 7.54 4.54
N GLY A 304 -33.84 8.41 5.05
CA GLY A 304 -34.20 9.66 5.74
C GLY A 304 -34.78 10.78 4.88
N TRP A 305 -34.89 10.61 3.55
CA TRP A 305 -35.50 11.58 2.63
C TRP A 305 -36.90 11.19 2.13
N HIS A 306 -37.47 10.14 2.70
CA HIS A 306 -38.87 9.77 2.47
C HIS A 306 -39.67 9.81 3.78
N HIS A 307 -39.86 11.01 4.33
CA HIS A 307 -41.10 11.40 5.01
C HIS A 307 -41.28 12.92 4.98
#